data_AF-A0A2U0D6H1-F1
#
_entry.id   AF-A0A2U0D6H1-F1
#
_cell.length_a   1.000
_cell.length_b   1.000
_cell.length_c   1.000
_cell.angle_alpha   90.00
_cell.angle_beta   90.00
_cell.angle_gamma   90.00
#
_symmetry.space_group_name_H-M   'P 1'
#
loop_
_entity.id
_entity.type
_entity.pdbx_description
1 polymer ?
#
loop_
_entity_poly.entity_id
_entity_poly.type
_entity_poly.pdbx_seq_one_letter_code
_entity_poly.pdbx_strand_id
1 'polypeptide(L)'
;MKTNFQKEFLNSLADSYDFALNNKIKREELIENFSVLNNSTPFSERLNDWISDFYNRHKDIFMLTDTDDFDSKDLKGTLQRYTERFKTTGKIHIWTECSENTIFGSPQINHFYRAWHDHTHISCQCGFTFAGESMTAAIQNSMIPADWTLEKELIMIDIVGLNQYYSIHKEYVKDQRRFVIDYMRNAYRAIFTRQCDDLKSEINTNLGKSFIAR
;
A
#
# COMPACT_ATOMS: atom_id res chain seq x y z
N MET A 1 38.38 -31.84 13.08
CA MET A 1 37.94 -30.42 12.99
C MET A 1 37.12 -30.07 11.74
N LYS A 2 37.36 -30.65 10.54
CA LYS A 2 36.59 -30.30 9.32
C LYS A 2 35.12 -30.76 9.27
N THR A 3 34.78 -31.84 9.98
CA THR A 3 33.43 -32.44 9.96
C THR A 3 32.38 -31.63 10.72
N ASN A 4 32.79 -30.75 11.64
CA ASN A 4 31.83 -29.97 12.44
C ASN A 4 31.30 -28.74 11.68
N PHE A 5 32.17 -28.06 10.93
CA PHE A 5 31.79 -26.88 10.14
C PHE A 5 30.78 -27.19 9.02
N GLN A 6 30.97 -28.33 8.32
CA GLN A 6 30.03 -28.73 7.26
C GLN A 6 28.63 -29.01 7.80
N LYS A 7 28.53 -29.62 8.99
CA LYS A 7 27.24 -29.91 9.63
C LYS A 7 26.55 -28.64 10.12
N GLU A 8 27.30 -27.72 10.75
CA GLU A 8 26.79 -26.42 11.19
C GLU A 8 26.31 -25.54 10.01
N PHE A 9 27.05 -25.52 8.90
CA PHE A 9 26.67 -24.79 7.70
C PHE A 9 25.42 -25.39 7.01
N LEU A 10 25.31 -26.71 6.92
CA LEU A 10 24.12 -27.35 6.34
C LEU A 10 22.88 -27.13 7.21
N ASN A 11 23.03 -27.15 8.53
CA ASN A 11 21.94 -26.83 9.45
C ASN A 11 21.48 -25.37 9.31
N SER A 12 22.39 -24.41 9.22
CA SER A 12 22.01 -23.00 9.05
C SER A 12 21.34 -22.72 7.70
N LEU A 13 21.72 -23.44 6.64
CA LEU A 13 21.02 -23.41 5.36
C LEU A 13 19.61 -24.01 5.44
N ALA A 14 19.44 -25.12 6.17
CA ALA A 14 18.13 -25.73 6.39
C ALA A 14 17.21 -24.80 7.20
N ASP A 15 17.71 -24.20 8.29
CA ASP A 15 16.95 -23.24 9.11
C ASP A 15 16.52 -22.00 8.28
N SER A 16 17.43 -21.49 7.43
CA SER A 16 17.14 -20.39 6.50
C SER A 16 16.09 -20.78 5.46
N TYR A 17 16.15 -22.01 4.94
CA TYR A 17 15.19 -22.54 3.98
C TYR A 17 13.81 -22.72 4.61
N ASP A 18 13.72 -23.33 5.79
CA ASP A 18 12.45 -23.52 6.50
C ASP A 18 11.84 -22.17 6.91
N PHE A 19 12.65 -21.20 7.32
CA PHE A 19 12.20 -19.83 7.56
C PHE A 19 11.62 -19.20 6.29
N ALA A 20 12.32 -19.31 5.15
CA ALA A 20 11.85 -18.77 3.88
C ALA A 20 10.56 -19.47 3.40
N LEU A 21 10.47 -20.80 3.54
CA LEU A 21 9.31 -21.59 3.17
C LEU A 21 8.10 -21.25 4.05
N ASN A 22 8.29 -21.17 5.36
CA ASN A 22 7.23 -20.78 6.30
C ASN A 22 6.71 -19.36 6.01
N ASN A 23 7.60 -18.42 5.70
CA ASN A 23 7.20 -17.07 5.31
C ASN A 23 6.44 -17.05 3.98
N LYS A 24 6.85 -17.89 3.01
CA LYS A 24 6.15 -18.03 1.74
C LYS A 24 4.73 -18.58 1.95
N ILE A 25 4.58 -19.65 2.73
CA ILE A 25 3.26 -20.26 3.01
C ILE A 25 2.35 -19.24 3.70
N LYS A 26 2.83 -18.55 4.74
CA LYS A 26 2.07 -17.49 5.42
C LYS A 26 1.65 -16.35 4.48
N ARG A 27 2.53 -15.98 3.55
CA ARG A 27 2.22 -14.96 2.53
C ARG A 27 1.13 -15.45 1.57
N GLU A 28 1.19 -16.71 1.12
CA GLU A 28 0.18 -17.31 0.25
C GLU A 28 -1.19 -17.39 0.95
N GLU A 29 -1.23 -17.81 2.23
CA GLU A 29 -2.44 -17.80 3.06
C GLU A 29 -3.01 -16.39 3.23
N LEU A 30 -2.17 -15.39 3.50
CA LEU A 30 -2.59 -13.98 3.59
C LEU A 30 -3.21 -13.49 2.27
N ILE A 31 -2.56 -13.79 1.14
CA ILE A 31 -3.06 -13.43 -0.19
C ILE A 31 -4.41 -14.09 -0.47
N GLU A 32 -4.57 -15.37 -0.13
CA GLU A 32 -5.83 -16.10 -0.30
C GLU A 32 -6.94 -15.49 0.56
N ASN A 33 -6.65 -15.21 1.83
CA ASN A 33 -7.58 -14.53 2.73
C ASN A 33 -8.00 -13.16 2.17
N PHE A 34 -7.06 -12.31 1.75
CA PHE A 34 -7.37 -11.01 1.17
C PHE A 34 -8.19 -11.10 -0.12
N SER A 35 -7.99 -12.15 -0.92
CA SER A 35 -8.69 -12.35 -2.19
C SER A 35 -10.19 -12.65 -2.02
N VAL A 36 -10.61 -13.09 -0.83
CA VAL A 36 -12.02 -13.41 -0.53
C VAL A 36 -12.67 -12.42 0.43
N LEU A 37 -11.92 -11.44 0.96
CA LEU A 37 -12.46 -10.41 1.84
C LEU A 37 -13.42 -9.48 1.09
N ASN A 38 -14.53 -9.12 1.75
CA ASN A 38 -15.40 -8.05 1.29
C ASN A 38 -14.61 -6.73 1.18
N ASN A 39 -14.94 -5.91 0.18
CA ASN A 39 -14.37 -4.58 -0.01
C ASN A 39 -14.56 -3.66 1.20
N SER A 40 -15.56 -3.90 2.05
CA SER A 40 -15.75 -3.15 3.30
C SER A 40 -14.85 -3.62 4.46
N THR A 41 -14.12 -4.72 4.30
CA THR A 41 -13.24 -5.28 5.35
C THR A 41 -11.80 -4.82 5.10
N PRO A 42 -11.14 -4.16 6.08
CA PRO A 42 -9.75 -3.77 5.93
C PRO A 42 -8.82 -4.99 5.85
N PHE A 43 -7.67 -4.82 5.20
CA PHE A 43 -6.59 -5.81 5.25
C PHE A 43 -5.92 -5.89 6.63
N SER A 44 -6.01 -4.82 7.43
CA SER A 44 -5.54 -4.79 8.81
C SER A 44 -6.37 -3.84 9.66
N GLU A 45 -7.14 -4.39 10.61
CA GLU A 45 -7.92 -3.58 11.58
C GLU A 45 -6.99 -2.75 12.48
N ARG A 46 -5.89 -3.33 12.96
CA ARG A 46 -4.94 -2.60 13.82
C ARG A 46 -4.27 -1.42 13.11
N LEU A 47 -4.06 -1.51 11.79
CA LEU A 47 -3.57 -0.38 11.02
C LEU A 47 -4.62 0.73 10.94
N ASN A 48 -5.88 0.37 10.68
CA ASN A 48 -6.99 1.32 10.69
C ASN A 48 -7.13 2.04 12.05
N ASP A 49 -6.99 1.31 13.15
CA ASP A 49 -7.03 1.88 14.51
C ASP A 49 -5.89 2.89 14.69
N TRP A 50 -4.66 2.52 14.33
CA TRP A 50 -3.51 3.40 14.40
C TRP A 50 -3.70 4.67 13.55
N ILE A 51 -4.23 4.53 12.33
CA ILE A 51 -4.49 5.65 11.40
C ILE A 51 -5.53 6.59 12.01
N SER A 52 -6.59 6.03 12.58
CA SER A 52 -7.66 6.80 13.24
C SER A 52 -7.13 7.56 14.44
N ASP A 53 -6.32 6.92 15.28
CA ASP A 53 -5.68 7.55 16.44
C ASP A 53 -4.69 8.63 16.06
N PHE A 54 -3.91 8.42 14.99
CA PHE A 54 -3.04 9.46 14.44
C PHE A 54 -3.87 10.66 13.98
N TYR A 55 -4.90 10.43 13.17
CA TYR A 55 -5.74 11.50 12.65
C TYR A 55 -6.42 12.29 13.77
N ASN A 56 -7.04 11.59 14.73
CA ASN A 56 -7.77 12.23 15.83
C ASN A 56 -6.89 13.14 16.71
N ARG A 57 -5.61 12.79 16.89
CA ARG A 57 -4.65 13.62 17.64
C ARG A 57 -4.19 14.87 16.88
N HIS A 58 -4.35 14.90 15.56
CA HIS A 58 -3.86 15.99 14.70
C HIS A 58 -4.99 16.62 13.86
N LYS A 59 -6.26 16.25 14.07
CA LYS A 59 -7.38 16.64 13.19
C LYS A 59 -7.53 18.15 13.01
N ASP A 60 -7.10 18.92 13.99
CA ASP A 60 -7.19 20.39 13.96
C ASP A 60 -6.25 21.01 12.91
N ILE A 61 -5.28 20.28 12.37
CA ILE A 61 -4.44 20.74 11.26
C ILE A 61 -4.88 20.21 9.89
N PHE A 62 -5.91 19.37 9.81
CA PHE A 62 -6.37 18.80 8.53
C PHE A 62 -7.62 19.51 8.02
N MET A 63 -7.71 19.64 6.70
CA MET A 63 -8.87 20.14 5.97
C MET A 63 -9.15 19.21 4.79
N LEU A 64 -10.24 18.47 4.85
CA LEU A 64 -10.66 17.62 3.73
C LEU A 64 -11.17 18.50 2.58
N THR A 65 -10.75 18.19 1.36
CA THR A 65 -11.08 18.96 0.15
C THR A 65 -11.32 18.04 -1.06
N ASP A 66 -12.15 18.48 -1.99
CA ASP A 66 -12.39 17.88 -3.31
C ASP A 66 -11.45 18.46 -4.39
N THR A 67 -10.85 19.61 -4.12
CA THR A 67 -9.86 20.25 -4.99
C THR A 67 -8.45 19.77 -4.68
N ASP A 68 -7.75 19.33 -5.72
CA ASP A 68 -6.33 18.96 -5.68
C ASP A 68 -5.51 19.96 -6.49
N ASP A 69 -4.45 20.51 -5.89
CA ASP A 69 -3.49 21.38 -6.55
C ASP A 69 -2.12 20.71 -6.76
N PHE A 70 -2.08 19.38 -6.68
CA PHE A 70 -0.94 18.57 -7.06
C PHE A 70 -0.56 18.77 -8.53
N ASP A 71 0.69 19.12 -8.80
CA ASP A 71 1.21 19.22 -10.16
C ASP A 71 2.28 18.14 -10.39
N SER A 72 1.91 17.09 -11.10
CA SER A 72 2.81 15.99 -11.48
C SER A 72 4.01 16.42 -12.34
N LYS A 73 3.97 17.61 -12.96
CA LYS A 73 5.08 18.17 -13.73
C LYS A 73 6.00 19.06 -12.90
N ASP A 74 5.56 19.48 -11.71
CA ASP A 74 6.31 20.31 -10.78
C ASP A 74 6.21 19.77 -9.35
N LEU A 75 6.79 18.58 -9.14
CA LEU A 75 6.77 17.91 -7.84
C LEU A 75 7.44 18.75 -6.73
N LYS A 76 8.49 19.51 -7.08
CA LYS A 76 9.20 20.38 -6.14
C LYS A 76 8.34 21.58 -5.74
N GLY A 77 7.75 22.28 -6.71
CA GLY A 77 6.85 23.39 -6.42
C GLY A 77 5.57 22.94 -5.72
N THR A 78 5.09 21.71 -5.97
CA THR A 78 3.96 21.12 -5.23
C THR A 78 4.26 21.03 -3.74
N LEU A 79 5.39 20.43 -3.34
CA LEU A 79 5.77 20.37 -1.92
C LEU A 79 5.94 21.77 -1.31
N GLN A 80 6.51 22.71 -2.08
CA GLN A 80 6.67 24.09 -1.63
C GLN A 80 5.32 24.76 -1.38
N ARG A 81 4.34 24.62 -2.29
CA ARG A 81 2.98 25.14 -2.12
C ARG A 81 2.30 24.56 -0.89
N TYR A 82 2.42 23.25 -0.69
CA TYR A 82 1.83 22.56 0.47
C TYR A 82 2.45 23.07 1.78
N THR A 83 3.78 23.16 1.83
CA THR A 83 4.50 23.68 3.01
C THR A 83 4.15 25.13 3.31
N GLU A 84 4.08 25.98 2.29
CA GLU A 84 3.73 27.40 2.45
C GLU A 84 2.27 27.59 2.89
N ARG A 85 1.35 26.82 2.32
CA ARG A 85 -0.06 26.79 2.76
C ARG A 85 -0.15 26.40 4.23
N PHE A 86 0.56 25.35 4.64
CA PHE A 86 0.54 24.93 6.04
C PHE A 86 1.11 26.01 6.97
N LYS A 87 2.22 26.66 6.60
CA LYS A 87 2.80 27.77 7.38
C LYS A 87 1.87 28.97 7.52
N THR A 88 1.13 29.32 6.46
CA THR A 88 0.28 30.50 6.42
C THR A 88 -1.09 30.28 7.06
N THR A 89 -1.67 29.09 6.91
CA THR A 89 -3.04 28.79 7.34
C THR A 89 -3.12 27.89 8.58
N GLY A 90 -2.04 27.17 8.90
CA GLY A 90 -2.06 26.08 9.89
C GLY A 90 -2.81 24.84 9.42
N LYS A 91 -3.16 24.73 8.12
CA LYS A 91 -3.96 23.64 7.56
C LYS A 91 -3.23 22.89 6.44
N ILE A 92 -3.35 21.57 6.48
CA ILE A 92 -2.96 20.65 5.42
C ILE A 92 -4.24 20.22 4.70
N HIS A 93 -4.29 20.44 3.40
CA HIS A 93 -5.43 20.09 2.56
C HIS A 93 -5.30 18.63 2.13
N ILE A 94 -6.31 17.82 2.43
CA ILE A 94 -6.32 16.39 2.14
C ILE A 94 -7.34 16.11 1.06
N TRP A 95 -6.86 15.63 -0.08
CA TRP A 95 -7.71 15.31 -1.22
C TRP A 95 -8.53 14.04 -0.98
N THR A 96 -9.84 14.13 -1.19
CA THR A 96 -10.82 13.10 -0.81
C THR A 96 -11.25 12.15 -1.93
N GLU A 97 -11.01 12.50 -3.19
CA GLU A 97 -11.41 11.67 -4.34
C GLU A 97 -10.53 10.41 -4.49
N CYS A 98 -10.98 9.48 -5.33
CA CYS A 98 -10.30 8.20 -5.60
C CYS A 98 -10.01 7.39 -4.32
N SER A 99 -11.00 7.33 -3.41
CA SER A 99 -10.92 6.63 -2.12
C SER A 99 -11.81 5.38 -2.04
N GLU A 100 -12.27 4.90 -3.20
CA GLU A 100 -13.04 3.66 -3.31
C GLU A 100 -12.13 2.43 -3.46
N ASN A 101 -12.60 1.26 -3.02
CA ASN A 101 -11.88 -0.02 -3.15
C ASN A 101 -10.42 0.00 -2.66
N THR A 102 -10.20 0.60 -1.49
CA THR A 102 -8.89 0.71 -0.84
C THR A 102 -8.64 -0.44 0.13
N ILE A 103 -7.39 -0.64 0.53
CA ILE A 103 -7.02 -1.68 1.50
C ILE A 103 -7.60 -1.44 2.90
N PHE A 104 -8.11 -0.24 3.16
CA PHE A 104 -8.64 0.17 4.46
C PHE A 104 -10.13 -0.16 4.66
N GLY A 105 -10.81 -0.63 3.62
CA GLY A 105 -12.22 -1.02 3.69
C GLY A 105 -13.22 0.13 3.90
N SER A 106 -12.75 1.38 3.94
CA SER A 106 -13.57 2.57 4.14
C SER A 106 -12.89 3.80 3.49
N PRO A 107 -13.62 4.60 2.69
CA PRO A 107 -13.11 5.86 2.16
C PRO A 107 -12.63 6.81 3.25
N GLN A 108 -13.32 6.85 4.40
CA GLN A 108 -12.96 7.72 5.52
C GLN A 108 -11.58 7.39 6.08
N ILE A 109 -11.27 6.10 6.28
CA ILE A 109 -9.94 5.70 6.77
C ILE A 109 -8.88 6.00 5.71
N ASN A 110 -9.20 5.85 4.42
CA ASN A 110 -8.30 6.27 3.36
C ASN A 110 -7.97 7.77 3.42
N HIS A 111 -8.95 8.63 3.72
CA HIS A 111 -8.71 10.06 3.92
C HIS A 111 -7.80 10.32 5.13
N PHE A 112 -7.99 9.58 6.23
CA PHE A 112 -7.14 9.70 7.41
C PHE A 112 -5.71 9.22 7.14
N TYR A 113 -5.56 8.16 6.35
CA TYR A 113 -4.26 7.67 5.90
C TYR A 113 -3.55 8.71 5.02
N ARG A 114 -4.26 9.34 4.08
CA ARG A 114 -3.73 10.46 3.27
C ARG A 114 -3.31 11.64 4.13
N ALA A 115 -4.08 11.95 5.19
CA ALA A 115 -3.70 12.98 6.15
C ALA A 115 -2.36 12.69 6.83
N TRP A 116 -2.12 11.43 7.23
CA TRP A 116 -0.84 11.00 7.76
C TRP A 116 0.29 11.06 6.71
N HIS A 117 0.00 10.66 5.48
CA HIS A 117 0.93 10.70 4.36
C HIS A 117 1.39 12.13 4.03
N ASP A 118 0.45 13.04 3.77
CA ASP A 118 0.76 14.44 3.43
C ASP A 118 1.45 15.17 4.59
N HIS A 119 1.02 14.90 5.83
CA HIS A 119 1.72 15.39 7.02
C HIS A 119 3.19 14.95 7.05
N THR A 120 3.48 13.70 6.67
CA THR A 120 4.85 13.18 6.65
C THR A 120 5.69 13.88 5.58
N HIS A 121 5.14 14.08 4.37
CA HIS A 121 5.81 14.86 3.31
C HIS A 121 6.18 16.27 3.80
N ILE A 122 5.22 16.98 4.39
CA ILE A 122 5.40 18.36 4.86
C ILE A 122 6.37 18.43 6.04
N SER A 123 6.16 17.63 7.09
CA SER A 123 6.96 17.71 8.31
C SER A 123 8.40 17.22 8.12
N CYS A 124 8.63 16.27 7.22
CA CYS A 124 9.95 15.72 6.94
C CYS A 124 10.59 16.25 5.65
N GLN A 125 9.93 17.20 4.97
CA GLN A 125 10.41 17.79 3.71
C GLN A 125 10.75 16.73 2.64
N CYS A 126 9.94 15.67 2.58
CA CYS A 126 10.09 14.61 1.58
C CYS A 126 9.30 15.00 0.33
N GLY A 127 9.96 15.01 -0.83
CA GLY A 127 9.29 15.32 -2.11
C GLY A 127 8.39 14.18 -2.60
N PHE A 128 7.67 14.42 -3.69
CA PHE A 128 6.79 13.44 -4.36
C PHE A 128 7.49 12.66 -5.49
N THR A 129 8.83 12.69 -5.53
CA THR A 129 9.60 11.83 -6.43
C THR A 129 9.61 10.41 -5.89
N PHE A 130 9.92 9.41 -6.72
CA PHE A 130 10.05 8.03 -6.25
C PHE A 130 10.94 7.87 -5.00
N ALA A 131 12.05 8.61 -4.92
CA ALA A 131 12.92 8.62 -3.75
C ALA A 131 12.25 9.27 -2.52
N GLY A 132 11.48 10.34 -2.74
CA GLY A 132 10.75 11.01 -1.68
C GLY A 132 9.57 10.18 -1.16
N GLU A 133 8.80 9.52 -2.04
CA GLU A 133 7.77 8.55 -1.67
C GLU A 133 8.35 7.37 -0.87
N SER A 134 9.49 6.84 -1.31
CA SER A 134 10.20 5.77 -0.60
C SER A 134 10.65 6.23 0.80
N MET A 135 11.09 7.49 0.94
CA MET A 135 11.46 8.06 2.22
C MET A 135 10.24 8.28 3.12
N THR A 136 9.13 8.80 2.57
CA THR A 136 7.86 8.94 3.29
C THR A 136 7.40 7.59 3.83
N ALA A 137 7.39 6.55 3.00
CA ALA A 137 7.01 5.20 3.42
C ALA A 137 7.94 4.64 4.51
N ALA A 138 9.25 4.87 4.39
CA ALA A 138 10.23 4.46 5.42
C ALA A 138 9.99 5.19 6.76
N ILE A 139 9.69 6.48 6.71
CA ILE A 139 9.38 7.28 7.89
C ILE A 139 8.08 6.81 8.54
N GLN A 140 7.02 6.59 7.75
CA GLN A 140 5.75 6.04 8.25
C GLN A 140 5.95 4.66 8.91
N ASN A 141 6.73 3.79 8.30
CA ASN A 141 7.10 2.49 8.87
C ASN A 141 7.87 2.58 10.18
N SER A 142 8.60 3.68 10.40
CA SER A 142 9.32 3.92 11.66
C SER A 142 8.40 4.43 12.79
N MET A 143 7.21 4.94 12.46
CA MET A 143 6.22 5.45 13.42
C MET A 143 5.29 4.37 13.99
N ILE A 144 5.23 3.20 13.33
CA ILE A 144 4.43 2.05 13.79
C ILE A 144 5.32 0.98 14.46
N PRO A 145 4.75 0.10 15.31
CA PRO A 145 5.53 -0.88 16.07
C PRO A 145 6.44 -1.76 15.20
N ALA A 146 7.58 -2.18 15.79
CA ALA A 146 8.64 -2.89 15.08
C ALA A 146 8.15 -4.20 14.42
N ASP A 147 7.27 -4.91 15.13
CA ASP A 147 6.72 -6.24 14.82
C ASP A 147 5.51 -6.22 13.86
N TRP A 148 5.07 -5.05 13.40
CA TRP A 148 3.97 -4.90 12.44
C TRP A 148 4.44 -5.14 10.99
N THR A 149 4.94 -6.35 10.71
CA THR A 149 5.55 -6.69 9.41
C THR A 149 4.58 -6.53 8.24
N LEU A 150 3.34 -7.02 8.39
CA LEU A 150 2.31 -6.94 7.33
C LEU A 150 1.96 -5.48 7.01
N GLU A 151 1.71 -4.66 8.02
CA GLU A 151 1.30 -3.26 7.85
C GLU A 151 2.40 -2.43 7.22
N LYS A 152 3.66 -2.71 7.57
CA LYS A 152 4.80 -2.09 6.91
C LYS A 152 4.88 -2.46 5.44
N GLU A 153 4.60 -3.71 5.10
CA GLU A 153 4.50 -4.14 3.71
C GLU A 153 3.32 -3.44 3.00
N LEU A 154 2.15 -3.36 3.62
CA LEU A 154 0.99 -2.64 3.08
C LEU A 154 1.29 -1.17 2.79
N ILE A 155 1.90 -0.45 3.73
CA ILE A 155 2.33 0.96 3.57
C ILE A 155 3.31 1.10 2.40
N MET A 156 4.31 0.20 2.32
CA MET A 156 5.28 0.22 1.22
C MET A 156 4.62 -0.02 -0.14
N ILE A 157 3.68 -0.98 -0.23
CA ILE A 157 2.99 -1.27 -1.49
C ILE A 157 2.09 -0.10 -1.88
N ASP A 158 1.35 0.46 -0.93
CA ASP A 158 0.41 1.54 -1.18
C ASP A 158 1.14 2.82 -1.64
N ILE A 159 2.24 3.20 -0.98
CA ILE A 159 2.99 4.40 -1.38
C ILE A 159 3.89 4.12 -2.58
N VAL A 160 4.81 3.18 -2.43
CA VAL A 160 5.89 2.97 -3.42
C VAL A 160 5.39 2.16 -4.61
N GLY A 161 4.61 1.10 -4.36
CA GLY A 161 4.07 0.25 -5.41
C GLY A 161 3.09 0.99 -6.33
N LEU A 162 2.14 1.75 -5.77
CA LEU A 162 1.23 2.56 -6.59
C LEU A 162 1.97 3.65 -7.37
N ASN A 163 2.99 4.29 -6.78
CA ASN A 163 3.82 5.27 -7.50
C ASN A 163 4.60 4.63 -8.66
N GLN A 164 5.14 3.42 -8.47
CA GLN A 164 5.77 2.64 -9.56
C GLN A 164 4.78 2.36 -10.68
N TYR A 165 3.58 1.89 -10.36
CA TYR A 165 2.53 1.67 -11.36
C TYR A 165 2.21 2.95 -12.14
N TYR A 166 1.96 4.07 -11.44
CA TYR A 166 1.70 5.36 -12.07
C TYR A 166 2.86 5.82 -12.95
N SER A 167 4.11 5.59 -12.52
CA SER A 167 5.29 5.98 -13.29
C SER A 167 5.36 5.30 -14.66
N ILE A 168 4.88 4.06 -14.77
CA ILE A 168 4.86 3.25 -16.00
C ILE A 168 3.64 3.57 -16.85
N HIS A 169 2.44 3.58 -16.25
CA HIS A 169 1.18 3.66 -17.01
C HIS A 169 0.60 5.07 -17.14
N LYS A 170 1.08 6.03 -16.36
CA LYS A 170 0.56 7.41 -16.25
C LYS A 170 -0.92 7.48 -15.89
N GLU A 171 -1.39 6.49 -15.14
CA GLU A 171 -2.76 6.40 -14.64
C GLU A 171 -2.75 5.84 -13.22
N TYR A 172 -3.75 6.21 -12.43
CA TYR A 172 -3.94 5.66 -11.09
C TYR A 172 -4.58 4.28 -11.17
N VAL A 173 -4.23 3.43 -10.21
CA VAL A 173 -4.89 2.15 -9.99
C VAL A 173 -6.35 2.39 -9.61
N LYS A 174 -7.28 1.67 -10.25
CA LYS A 174 -8.73 1.79 -10.03
C LYS A 174 -9.22 0.94 -8.87
N ASP A 175 -8.60 -0.23 -8.68
CA ASP A 175 -8.86 -1.15 -7.58
C ASP A 175 -7.55 -1.40 -6.82
N GLN A 176 -7.33 -0.62 -5.77
CA GLN A 176 -6.11 -0.67 -4.97
C GLN A 176 -6.00 -1.99 -4.20
N ARG A 177 -7.12 -2.56 -3.72
CA ARG A 177 -7.13 -3.87 -3.06
C ARG A 177 -6.59 -4.94 -3.99
N ARG A 178 -7.13 -4.98 -5.21
CA ARG A 178 -6.68 -5.95 -6.20
C ARG A 178 -5.21 -5.76 -6.55
N PHE A 179 -4.77 -4.51 -6.71
CA PHE A 179 -3.37 -4.21 -6.96
C PHE A 179 -2.46 -4.70 -5.84
N VAL A 180 -2.81 -4.46 -4.57
CA VAL A 180 -2.00 -4.91 -3.43
C VAL A 180 -1.92 -6.44 -3.38
N ILE A 181 -3.03 -7.15 -3.61
CA ILE A 181 -3.04 -8.61 -3.71
C ILE A 181 -2.13 -9.10 -4.85
N ASP A 182 -2.24 -8.52 -6.03
CA ASP A 182 -1.44 -8.89 -7.20
C ASP A 182 0.04 -8.55 -6.99
N TYR A 183 0.34 -7.44 -6.31
CA TYR A 183 1.70 -7.03 -5.95
C TYR A 183 2.31 -7.99 -4.95
N MET A 184 1.55 -8.38 -3.92
CA MET A 184 1.99 -9.37 -2.94
C MET A 184 2.26 -10.73 -3.60
N ARG A 185 1.47 -11.12 -4.60
CA ARG A 185 1.65 -12.36 -5.37
C ARG A 185 2.84 -12.28 -6.34
N ASN A 186 2.95 -11.19 -7.09
CA ASN A 186 4.00 -10.94 -8.07
C ASN A 186 4.11 -9.44 -8.40
N ALA A 187 5.00 -8.74 -7.69
CA ALA A 187 5.22 -7.30 -7.85
C ALA A 187 5.55 -6.89 -9.30
N TYR A 188 6.39 -7.66 -9.99
CA TYR A 188 6.72 -7.38 -11.40
C TYR A 188 5.45 -7.37 -12.27
N ARG A 189 4.62 -8.41 -12.15
CA ARG A 189 3.39 -8.48 -12.93
C ARG A 189 2.44 -7.34 -12.57
N ALA A 190 2.28 -7.03 -11.29
CA ALA A 190 1.39 -5.97 -10.81
C ALA A 190 1.82 -4.58 -11.33
N ILE A 191 3.12 -4.29 -11.36
CA ILE A 191 3.64 -3.00 -11.83
C ILE A 191 3.56 -2.88 -13.35
N PHE A 192 3.94 -3.92 -14.10
CA PHE A 192 4.10 -3.82 -15.56
C PHE A 192 2.85 -4.23 -16.36
N THR A 193 1.84 -4.83 -15.72
CA THR A 193 0.58 -5.17 -16.38
C THR A 193 -0.47 -4.12 -16.05
N ARG A 194 -1.05 -3.50 -17.08
CA ARG A 194 -2.13 -2.53 -16.91
C ARG A 194 -3.35 -3.22 -16.28
N GLN A 195 -3.97 -2.58 -15.29
CA GLN A 195 -5.24 -3.04 -14.73
C GLN A 195 -6.35 -2.76 -15.75
N CYS A 196 -6.77 -3.79 -16.49
CA CYS A 196 -7.90 -3.68 -17.41
C CYS A 196 -9.22 -3.71 -16.64
N ASP A 197 -10.24 -3.00 -17.15
CA ASP A 197 -11.61 -2.97 -16.59
C ASP A 197 -12.39 -4.29 -16.77
N ASP A 198 -11.72 -5.36 -17.20
CA ASP A 198 -12.35 -6.61 -17.62
C ASP A 198 -12.72 -7.51 -16.42
N LEU A 199 -13.62 -7.01 -15.57
CA LEU A 199 -14.32 -7.80 -14.56
C LEU A 199 -15.63 -8.43 -15.06
N LYS A 200 -15.84 -8.50 -16.40
CA LYS A 200 -17.03 -9.15 -16.98
C LYS A 200 -16.77 -10.36 -17.89
N SER A 201 -15.53 -10.65 -18.30
CA SER A 201 -15.28 -11.69 -19.30
C SER A 201 -14.75 -13.03 -18.73
N GLU A 202 -13.97 -13.03 -17.64
CA GLU A 202 -13.32 -14.27 -17.18
C GLU A 202 -14.14 -15.15 -16.22
N ILE A 203 -15.23 -14.64 -15.64
CA ILE A 203 -16.14 -15.46 -14.82
C ILE A 203 -17.07 -16.33 -15.69
N ASN A 204 -17.30 -15.96 -16.96
CA ASN A 204 -18.18 -16.72 -17.86
C ASN A 204 -17.47 -17.85 -18.62
N THR A 205 -16.15 -17.97 -18.58
CA THR A 205 -15.43 -19.04 -19.31
C THR A 205 -15.15 -20.29 -18.49
N ASN A 206 -15.30 -20.26 -17.16
CA ASN A 206 -15.04 -21.43 -16.29
C ASN A 206 -16.27 -22.05 -15.63
N LEU A 207 -17.48 -21.48 -15.78
CA LEU A 207 -18.74 -22.08 -15.32
C LEU A 207 -19.54 -22.80 -16.43
N GLY A 208 -19.05 -22.81 -17.67
CA GLY A 208 -19.69 -23.45 -18.83
C GLY A 208 -19.34 -24.92 -19.07
N LYS A 209 -18.54 -25.56 -18.21
CA LYS A 209 -18.25 -27.01 -18.29
C LYS A 209 -18.88 -27.78 -17.14
N SER A 210 -20.19 -27.60 -16.93
CA SER A 210 -20.98 -28.62 -16.25
C SER A 210 -21.28 -29.74 -17.22
N PHE A 211 -20.83 -30.95 -16.87
CA PHE A 211 -21.58 -32.19 -17.01
C PHE A 211 -22.90 -32.09 -17.80
N ILE A 212 -22.88 -32.61 -19.03
CA ILE A 212 -24.05 -33.31 -19.56
C ILE A 212 -23.58 -34.72 -19.86
N ALA A 213 -24.01 -35.63 -18.98
CA ALA A 213 -24.04 -37.04 -19.26
C ALA A 213 -25.01 -37.30 -20.43
N ARG A 214 -24.50 -37.97 -21.47
CA ARG A 214 -25.13 -39.06 -22.23
C ARG A 214 -24.08 -39.67 -23.15
#